data_AF-A0A936HJR0-F1
#
_entry.id   AF-A0A936HJR0-F1
#
_cell.length_a   1.000
_cell.length_b   1.000
_cell.length_c   1.000
_cell.angle_alpha   90.00
_cell.angle_beta   90.00
_cell.angle_gamma   90.00
#
_symmetry.space_group_name_H-M   'P 1'
#
loop_
_entity.id
_entity.type
_entity.pdbx_description
1 polymer ?
#
loop_
_entity_poly.entity_id
_entity_poly.type
_entity_poly.pdbx_seq_one_letter_code
_entity_poly.pdbx_strand_id
1 'polypeptide(L)' 'MKRIRISDSTYRAIAEAALLPFRSTGKRQPDGTWLVPIEDDTYERLRSHRLPGETDDDTIARMIHAAFRRPTN' A
#
# COMPACT_ATOMS: atom_id res chain seq x y z
N MET A 1 15.83 -3.10 1.98
CA MET A 1 14.44 -3.60 2.02
C MET A 1 13.75 -3.13 3.30
N LYS A 2 12.67 -2.36 3.17
CA LYS A 2 11.82 -1.93 4.31
C LYS A 2 10.58 -2.81 4.41
N ARG A 3 9.90 -2.69 5.55
CA ARG A 3 8.62 -3.37 5.80
C ARG A 3 7.61 -2.35 6.27
N ILE A 4 6.43 -2.39 5.67
CA ILE A 4 5.29 -1.55 6.06
C ILE A 4 4.21 -2.43 6.68
N ARG A 5 3.47 -1.87 7.62
CA ARG A 5 2.28 -2.50 8.21
C ARG A 5 1.06 -1.81 7.64
N ILE A 6 0.17 -2.58 7.02
CA ILE A 6 -1.06 -2.08 6.41
C ILE A 6 -2.26 -2.93 6.80
N SER A 7 -3.45 -2.37 6.73
CA SER A 7 -4.70 -3.08 7.04
C SER A 7 -5.05 -4.13 5.98
N ASP A 8 -5.94 -5.06 6.32
CA ASP A 8 -6.46 -6.05 5.37
C ASP A 8 -7.19 -5.38 4.20
N SER A 9 -7.93 -4.29 4.46
CA SER A 9 -8.61 -3.50 3.44
C SER A 9 -7.63 -2.89 2.44
N THR A 10 -6.56 -2.25 2.92
CA THR A 10 -5.54 -1.68 2.05
C THR A 10 -4.82 -2.76 1.24
N TYR A 11 -4.51 -3.91 1.86
CA TYR A 11 -3.86 -5.02 1.16
C TYR A 11 -4.72 -5.56 0.00
N ARG A 12 -6.03 -5.70 0.21
CA ARG A 12 -6.98 -6.09 -0.85
C ARG A 12 -7.05 -5.03 -1.95
N ALA A 13 -7.10 -3.76 -1.59
CA ALA A 13 -7.13 -2.67 -2.57
C ALA A 13 -5.87 -2.66 -3.46
N ILE A 14 -4.69 -2.99 -2.91
CA ILE A 14 -3.46 -3.18 -3.70
C ILE A 14 -3.62 -4.36 -4.67
N ALA A 15 -4.15 -5.48 -4.19
CA ALA A 15 -4.34 -6.67 -5.02
C ALA A 15 -5.32 -6.41 -6.18
N GLU A 16 -6.38 -5.65 -5.94
CA GLU A 16 -7.35 -5.23 -6.95
C GLU A 16 -6.76 -4.21 -7.94
N ALA A 17 -5.78 -3.41 -7.52
CA ALA A 17 -5.09 -2.43 -8.37
C ALA A 17 -3.98 -3.01 -9.25
N ALA A 18 -3.57 -4.24 -9.01
CA ALA A 18 -2.46 -4.83 -9.74
C ALA A 18 -2.84 -5.08 -11.21
N LEU A 19 -2.09 -4.48 -12.14
CA LEU A 19 -2.27 -4.67 -13.59
C LEU A 19 -1.85 -6.06 -14.06
N LEU A 20 -0.97 -6.71 -13.32
CA LEU A 20 -0.47 -8.07 -13.56
C LEU A 20 -0.93 -8.98 -12.42
N PRO A 21 -0.86 -10.33 -12.58
CA PRO A 21 -1.22 -11.24 -11.50
C PRO A 21 -0.56 -10.84 -10.18
N PHE A 22 -1.40 -10.53 -9.19
CA PHE A 22 -0.92 -10.08 -7.89
C PHE A 22 -0.23 -11.22 -7.16
N ARG A 23 1.10 -11.20 -7.13
CA ARG A 23 1.88 -12.12 -6.31
C ARG A 23 2.03 -11.53 -4.90
N SER A 24 1.22 -12.04 -3.98
CA SER A 24 1.29 -11.68 -2.57
C SER A 24 2.69 -11.91 -2.00
N THR A 25 3.39 -10.84 -1.64
CA THR A 25 4.67 -10.86 -0.90
C THR A 25 4.50 -10.56 0.58
N GLY A 26 3.31 -10.12 1.00
CA GLY A 26 2.99 -9.78 2.37
C GLY A 26 2.78 -11.00 3.27
N LYS A 27 3.08 -10.83 4.56
CA LYS A 27 2.79 -11.81 5.62
C LYS A 27 1.67 -11.28 6.53
N ARG A 28 0.55 -12.00 6.59
CA ARG A 28 -0.55 -11.71 7.51
C ARG A 28 -0.13 -11.88 8.96
N GLN A 29 -0.55 -10.96 9.81
CA GLN A 29 -0.22 -10.88 11.23
C GLN A 29 -1.42 -11.34 12.09
N PRO A 30 -1.20 -11.72 13.37
CA PRO A 30 -2.29 -12.19 14.24
C PRO A 30 -3.41 -11.18 14.48
N ASP A 31 -3.12 -9.88 14.41
CA ASP A 31 -4.09 -8.80 14.57
C ASP A 31 -4.87 -8.47 13.27
N GLY A 32 -4.68 -9.26 12.21
CA GLY A 32 -5.36 -9.08 10.94
C GLY A 32 -4.69 -8.10 9.97
N THR A 33 -3.62 -7.43 10.37
CA THR A 33 -2.82 -6.58 9.47
C THR A 33 -1.87 -7.39 8.59
N TRP A 34 -1.28 -6.74 7.60
CA TRP A 34 -0.27 -7.31 6.72
C TRP A 34 1.06 -6.60 6.90
N LEU A 35 2.12 -7.38 7.01
CA LEU A 35 3.49 -6.89 6.96
C LEU A 35 4.03 -7.13 5.55
N VAL A 36 4.25 -6.06 4.80
CA VAL A 36 4.62 -6.14 3.39
C VAL A 36 6.07 -5.69 3.20
N PRO A 37 6.95 -6.53 2.65
CA PRO A 37 8.28 -6.10 2.25
C PRO A 37 8.19 -5.24 0.99
N ILE A 38 8.86 -4.08 1.02
CA ILE A 38 8.97 -3.20 -0.15
C ILE A 38 10.42 -2.76 -0.34
N GLU A 39 10.75 -2.40 -1.57
CA GLU A 39 12.06 -1.86 -1.93
C GLU A 39 12.28 -0.49 -1.27
N ASP A 40 13.55 -0.17 -1.00
CA ASP A 40 13.89 1.05 -0.26
C ASP A 40 13.50 2.30 -1.04
N ASP A 41 13.67 2.30 -2.37
CA ASP A 41 13.26 3.41 -3.24
C ASP A 41 11.74 3.63 -3.22
N THR A 42 10.96 2.54 -3.18
CA THR A 42 9.51 2.56 -3.09
C THR A 42 9.07 3.09 -1.73
N TYR A 43 9.77 2.72 -0.66
CA TYR A 43 9.52 3.29 0.67
C TYR A 43 9.82 4.80 0.72
N GLU A 44 10.92 5.26 0.12
CA GLU A 44 11.24 6.70 0.07
C GLU A 44 10.18 7.48 -0.73
N ARG A 45 9.72 6.95 -1.86
CA ARG A 45 8.59 7.53 -2.60
C ARG A 45 7.33 7.60 -1.74
N LEU A 46 6.98 6.52 -1.04
CA LEU A 46 5.84 6.49 -0.13
C LEU A 46 5.96 7.56 0.96
N ARG A 47 7.15 7.69 1.57
CA ARG A 47 7.45 8.71 2.58
C ARG A 47 7.31 10.13 2.04
N SER A 48 7.72 10.38 0.79
CA SER A 48 7.57 11.69 0.15
C SER A 48 6.12 12.10 -0.09
N HIS A 49 5.22 11.12 -0.22
CA HIS A 49 3.78 11.35 -0.42
C HIS A 49 2.98 11.42 0.88
N ARG A 50 3.59 11.08 2.03
CA ARG A 50 2.93 11.06 3.33
C ARG A 50 2.57 12.46 3.80
N LEU A 51 1.31 12.69 4.15
CA LEU A 51 0.85 13.94 4.74
C LEU A 51 1.10 13.96 6.27
N PRO A 52 1.16 15.14 6.90
CA PRO A 52 1.30 15.23 8.35
C PRO A 52 0.21 14.45 9.09
N GLY A 53 0.62 13.55 9.98
CA GLY A 53 -0.28 12.70 10.76
C GLY A 53 -0.68 11.37 10.10
N GLU A 54 -0.31 11.14 8.83
CA GLU A 54 -0.62 9.86 8.15
C GLU A 54 0.30 8.72 8.58
N THR A 55 -0.28 7.54 8.71
CA THR A 55 0.46 6.27 8.75
C THR A 55 0.83 5.81 7.33
N ASP A 56 1.64 4.75 7.24
CA ASP A 56 1.90 4.08 5.96
C ASP A 56 0.59 3.57 5.31
N ASP A 57 -0.33 3.07 6.14
CA ASP A 57 -1.63 2.56 5.69
C ASP A 57 -2.49 3.68 5.09
N ASP A 58 -2.61 4.82 5.79
CA ASP A 58 -3.39 5.97 5.32
C ASP A 58 -2.84 6.52 4.00
N THR A 59 -1.51 6.64 3.92
CA THR A 59 -0.83 7.14 2.73
C THR A 59 -1.15 6.25 1.52
N ILE A 60 -1.05 4.93 1.68
CA ILE A 60 -1.30 3.96 0.61
C ILE A 60 -2.78 3.96 0.22
N ALA A 61 -3.69 3.88 1.19
CA ALA A 61 -5.12 3.88 0.94
C ALA A 61 -5.54 5.13 0.14
N ARG A 62 -5.03 6.31 0.52
CA ARG A 62 -5.28 7.56 -0.22
C ARG A 62 -4.71 7.51 -1.64
N MET A 63 -3.48 7.04 -1.81
CA MET A 63 -2.85 6.95 -3.14
C MET A 63 -3.61 6.00 -4.07
N ILE A 64 -4.05 4.85 -3.55
CA ILE A 64 -4.88 3.89 -4.30
C ILE A 64 -6.21 4.53 -4.69
N HIS A 65 -6.90 5.17 -3.74
CA HIS A 65 -8.15 5.89 -4.03
C HIS A 65 -7.96 6.98 -5.11
N ALA A 66 -6.85 7.72 -5.08
CA ALA A 66 -6.55 8.74 -6.07
C ALA A 66 -6.28 8.14 -7.46
N ALA A 67 -5.61 6.99 -7.53
CA ALA A 67 -5.34 6.28 -8.78
C ALA A 67 -6.64 5.78 -9.44
N PHE A 68 -7.56 5.22 -8.65
CA PHE A 68 -8.84 4.71 -9.16
C PHE A 68 -9.93 5.76 -9.37
N ARG A 69 -9.80 6.95 -8.78
CA ARG A 69 -10.74 8.06 -9.02
C ARG A 69 -10.46 8.85 -10.30
N ARG A 70 -9.32 8.65 -10.97
CA ARG A 70 -9.08 9.28 -12.25
C ARG A 70 -9.89 8.55 -13.34
N PRO A 71 -10.79 9.23 -14.08
CA PRO A 71 -11.26 8.68 -15.33
C PRO A 71 -10.05 8.52 -16.23
N THR A 72 -9.84 7.31 -16.76
CA THR A 72 -8.96 7.08 -17.89
C THR A 72 -9.46 7.98 -19.03
N ASN A 73 -8.73 9.06 -19.29
CA ASN A 73 -8.95 9.96 -20.42
C ASN A 73 -8.09 9.49 -21.59
#